data_AF-Q0W8Q8-F1
#
_entry.id   AF-Q0W8Q8-F1
#
_cell.length_a   1.000
_cell.length_b   1.000
_cell.length_c   1.000
_cell.angle_alpha   90.00
_cell.angle_beta   90.00
_cell.angle_gamma   90.00
#
_symmetry.space_group_name_H-M   'P 1'
#
loop_
_entity.id
_entity.type
_entity.pdbx_description
1 polymer ?
#
loop_
_entity_poly.entity_id
_entity_poly.type
_entity_poly.pdbx_seq_one_letter_code
_entity_poly.pdbx_strand_id
1 'polypeptide(L)'
;MDESSNQSSEHMHNWLRKLKESQDRRKDEKIRRYNDVVSKLIILLIGVCIVCVIVIAALVVQNESLKKSNNELIIANQTTYNTHQSMIADLLNQTSGRIKELEDQNQRYQEFILSNRTLNVDHTVYVDPGSPKVSKIFYNNSYITIEFVDGNRTTTQFVDYTIDIP
;
A
#
# COMPACT_ATOMS: atom_id res chain seq x y z
N MET A 1 54.10 95.30 37.72
CA MET A 1 53.24 94.28 38.36
C MET A 1 52.75 93.36 37.25
N ASP A 2 53.44 92.27 36.92
CA ASP A 2 52.98 91.31 35.89
C ASP A 2 53.61 89.90 35.96
N GLU A 3 54.40 89.56 36.99
CA GLU A 3 55.00 88.21 37.11
C GLU A 3 54.10 87.20 37.86
N SER A 4 53.17 87.68 38.70
CA SER A 4 52.29 86.81 39.49
C SER A 4 51.15 86.19 38.67
N SER A 5 50.70 86.83 37.58
CA SER A 5 49.64 86.33 36.71
C SER A 5 50.14 85.19 35.80
N ASN A 6 51.39 85.27 35.33
CA ASN A 6 52.02 84.23 34.51
C ASN A 6 52.25 82.92 35.27
N GLN A 7 52.73 82.96 36.53
CA GLN A 7 52.91 81.74 37.33
C GLN A 7 51.58 81.04 37.66
N SER A 8 50.51 81.80 37.91
CA SER A 8 49.19 81.23 38.20
C SER A 8 48.58 80.55 36.96
N SER A 9 48.75 81.16 35.78
CA SER A 9 48.31 80.59 34.49
C SER A 9 49.04 79.28 34.17
N GLU A 10 50.37 79.24 34.33
CA GLU A 10 51.16 78.03 34.09
C GLU A 10 50.81 76.88 35.05
N HIS A 11 50.56 77.18 36.33
CA HIS A 11 50.10 76.19 37.29
C HIS A 11 48.72 75.62 36.92
N MET A 12 47.80 76.47 36.47
CA MET A 12 46.47 76.07 36.03
C MET A 12 46.54 75.19 34.77
N HIS A 13 47.37 75.55 33.79
CA HIS A 13 47.60 74.75 32.59
C HIS A 13 48.20 73.38 32.89
N ASN A 14 49.18 73.31 33.80
CA ASN A 14 49.77 72.04 34.23
C ASN A 14 48.76 71.17 34.99
N TRP A 15 47.87 71.77 35.79
CA TRP A 15 46.82 71.05 36.50
C TRP A 15 45.76 70.47 35.54
N LEU A 16 45.29 71.28 34.58
CA LEU A 16 44.36 70.83 33.54
C LEU A 16 44.95 69.71 32.67
N ARG A 17 46.26 69.80 32.34
CA ARG A 17 46.96 68.76 31.59
C ARG A 17 47.02 67.45 32.37
N LYS A 18 47.33 67.49 33.66
CA LYS A 18 47.33 66.29 34.53
C LYS A 18 45.95 65.66 34.69
N LEU A 19 44.89 66.48 34.79
CA LEU A 19 43.53 65.96 34.83
C LEU A 19 43.12 65.27 33.52
N LYS A 20 43.49 65.87 32.38
CA LYS A 20 43.25 65.28 31.06
C LYS A 20 44.01 63.96 30.89
N GLU A 21 45.30 63.93 31.23
CA GLU A 21 46.10 62.69 31.22
C GLU A 21 45.54 61.61 32.17
N SER A 22 45.00 62.00 33.33
CA SER A 22 44.36 61.06 34.26
C SER A 22 43.04 60.51 33.70
N GLN A 23 42.22 61.35 33.06
CA GLN A 23 41.00 60.90 32.38
C GLN A 23 41.32 59.99 31.19
N ASP A 24 42.32 60.33 30.38
CA ASP A 24 42.70 59.55 29.20
C ASP A 24 43.28 58.19 29.61
N ARG A 25 44.13 58.11 30.65
CA ARG A 25 44.57 56.83 31.23
C ARG A 25 43.39 55.95 31.70
N ARG A 26 42.40 56.55 32.37
CA ARG A 26 41.20 55.82 32.83
C ARG A 26 40.35 55.33 31.66
N LYS A 27 40.30 56.06 30.54
CA LYS A 27 39.61 55.62 29.32
C LYS A 27 40.37 54.49 28.64
N ASP A 28 41.68 54.59 28.51
CA ASP A 28 42.52 53.55 27.90
C ASP A 28 42.46 52.23 28.68
N GLU A 29 42.43 52.27 30.02
CA GLU A 29 42.25 51.08 30.85
C GLU A 29 40.85 50.46 30.74
N LYS A 30 39.81 51.26 30.49
CA LYS A 30 38.47 50.74 30.19
C LYS A 30 38.43 50.09 28.81
N ILE A 31 39.07 50.71 27.81
CA ILE A 31 39.15 50.18 26.44
C ILE A 31 39.90 48.85 26.42
N ARG A 32 41.03 48.72 27.14
CA ARG A 32 41.75 47.45 27.26
C ARG A 32 40.92 46.34 27.89
N ARG A 33 40.21 46.64 28.98
CA ARG A 33 39.31 45.66 29.63
C ARG A 33 38.16 45.26 28.73
N TYR A 34 37.58 46.21 28.00
CA TYR A 34 36.52 45.92 27.04
C TYR A 34 37.03 45.05 25.89
N ASN A 35 38.24 45.33 25.37
CA ASN A 35 38.83 44.53 24.30
C ASN A 35 39.13 43.08 24.73
N ASP A 36 39.60 42.86 25.96
CA ASP A 36 39.81 41.51 26.50
C ASP A 36 38.48 40.73 26.65
N VAL A 37 37.41 41.40 27.12
CA VAL A 37 36.07 40.79 27.21
C VAL A 37 35.49 40.48 25.84
N VAL A 38 35.61 41.41 24.88
CA VAL A 38 35.14 41.23 23.50
C VAL A 38 35.91 40.11 22.81
N SER A 39 37.24 40.03 23.00
CA SER A 39 38.06 38.95 22.45
C SER A 39 37.63 37.58 22.97
N LYS A 40 37.38 37.45 24.28
CA LYS A 40 36.86 36.20 24.89
C LYS A 40 35.49 35.82 24.33
N LEU A 41 34.60 36.79 24.15
CA LEU A 41 33.27 36.56 23.55
C LEU A 41 33.37 36.08 22.09
N ILE A 42 34.26 36.67 21.30
CA ILE A 42 34.48 36.27 19.89
C ILE A 42 34.98 34.82 19.82
N ILE A 43 35.94 34.43 20.67
CA ILE A 43 36.46 33.06 20.72
C ILE A 43 35.35 32.07 21.09
N LEU A 44 34.50 32.43 22.06
CA LEU A 44 33.37 31.60 22.49
C LEU A 44 32.34 31.44 21.36
N LEU A 45 32.01 32.54 20.66
CA LEU A 45 31.12 32.53 19.49
C LEU A 45 31.64 31.63 18.37
N ILE A 46 32.93 31.76 18.04
CA ILE A 46 33.58 30.91 17.03
C ILE A 46 33.50 29.44 17.44
N GLY A 47 33.77 29.13 18.71
CA GLY A 47 33.65 27.77 19.24
C GLY A 47 32.25 27.19 19.07
N VAL A 48 31.21 27.96 19.42
CA VAL A 48 29.81 27.55 19.23
C VAL A 48 29.50 27.36 17.74
N CYS A 49 29.92 28.27 16.88
CA CYS A 49 29.70 28.16 15.43
C CYS A 49 30.34 26.90 14.84
N ILE A 50 31.57 26.55 15.24
CA ILE A 50 32.25 25.34 14.79
C ILE A 50 31.45 24.10 15.20
N VAL A 51 31.01 24.02 16.45
CA VAL A 51 30.20 22.90 16.94
C VAL A 51 28.88 22.80 16.18
N CYS A 52 28.21 23.92 15.93
CA CYS A 52 26.98 23.95 15.14
C CYS A 52 27.20 23.42 13.71
N VAL A 53 28.28 23.81 13.03
CA VAL A 53 28.59 23.32 11.68
C VAL A 53 28.83 21.81 11.68
N ILE A 54 29.56 21.28 12.67
CA ILE A 54 29.82 19.84 12.78
C ILE A 54 28.51 19.07 12.99
N VAL A 55 27.63 19.55 13.86
CA VAL A 55 26.32 18.92 14.11
C VAL A 55 25.44 18.97 12.86
N ILE A 56 25.38 20.11 12.17
CA ILE A 56 24.62 20.25 10.93
C ILE A 56 25.17 19.29 9.87
N ALA A 57 26.49 19.21 9.69
CA ALA A 57 27.11 18.28 8.76
C ALA A 57 26.77 16.81 9.08
N ALA A 58 26.84 16.42 10.36
CA ALA A 58 26.46 15.08 10.80
C ALA A 58 24.98 14.77 10.54
N LEU A 59 24.08 15.73 10.78
CA LEU A 59 22.65 15.61 10.50
C LEU A 59 22.35 15.49 9.00
N VAL A 60 23.10 16.20 8.14
CA VAL A 60 22.96 16.10 6.68
C VAL A 60 23.33 14.70 6.21
N VAL A 61 24.46 14.16 6.67
CA VAL A 61 24.90 12.80 6.31
C VAL A 61 23.87 11.75 6.74
N GLN A 62 23.32 11.86 7.95
CA GLN A 62 22.27 10.95 8.41
C GLN A 62 20.99 11.08 7.57
N ASN A 63 20.59 12.30 7.20
CA ASN A 63 19.43 12.53 6.33
C ASN A 63 19.63 11.91 4.95
N GLU A 64 20.80 12.05 4.35
CA GLU A 64 21.11 11.46 3.05
C GLU A 64 21.09 9.92 3.10
N SER A 65 21.68 9.35 4.16
CA SER A 65 21.64 7.90 4.39
C SER A 65 20.20 7.38 4.54
N LEU A 66 19.38 8.07 5.35
CA LEU A 66 17.97 7.73 5.53
C LEU A 66 17.18 7.85 4.22
N LYS A 67 17.42 8.91 3.43
CA LYS A 67 16.78 9.08 2.12
C LYS A 67 17.14 7.94 1.17
N LYS A 68 18.40 7.52 1.13
CA LYS A 68 18.84 6.41 0.29
C LYS A 68 18.17 5.10 0.69
N SER A 69 18.17 4.78 1.98
CA SER A 69 17.51 3.58 2.51
C SER A 69 16.00 3.57 2.22
N ASN A 70 15.33 4.72 2.37
CA ASN A 70 13.90 4.84 2.07
C ASN A 70 13.61 4.63 0.57
N ASN A 71 14.42 5.19 -0.32
CA ASN A 71 14.29 4.95 -1.76
C ASN A 71 14.48 3.46 -2.11
N GLU A 72 15.46 2.79 -1.52
CA GLU A 72 15.68 1.35 -1.71
C GLU A 72 14.47 0.53 -1.25
N LEU A 73 13.90 0.88 -0.10
CA LEU A 73 12.68 0.25 0.42
C LEU A 73 11.47 0.47 -0.50
N ILE A 74 11.27 1.69 -1.02
CA ILE A 74 10.19 1.99 -1.97
C ILE A 74 10.33 1.14 -3.24
N ILE A 75 11.53 1.07 -3.81
CA ILE A 75 11.80 0.28 -5.02
C ILE A 75 11.56 -1.21 -4.76
N ALA A 76 12.04 -1.74 -3.63
CA ALA A 76 11.83 -3.14 -3.26
C ALA A 76 10.32 -3.44 -3.11
N ASN A 77 9.59 -2.60 -2.40
CA ASN A 77 8.16 -2.77 -2.17
C ASN A 77 7.36 -2.68 -3.48
N GLN A 78 7.73 -1.76 -4.37
CA GLN A 78 7.10 -1.63 -5.68
C GLN A 78 7.38 -2.84 -6.59
N THR A 79 8.58 -3.40 -6.52
CA THR A 79 8.93 -4.63 -7.25
C THR A 79 8.09 -5.82 -6.76
N THR A 80 7.94 -5.97 -5.44
CA THR A 80 7.08 -7.00 -4.83
C THR A 80 5.62 -6.81 -5.24
N TYR A 81 5.10 -5.58 -5.18
CA TYR A 81 3.73 -5.27 -5.59
C TYR A 81 3.47 -5.64 -7.05
N ASN A 82 4.34 -5.23 -7.97
CA ASN A 82 4.20 -5.54 -9.40
C ASN A 82 4.23 -7.06 -9.66
N THR A 83 5.09 -7.79 -8.95
CA THR A 83 5.19 -9.25 -9.06
C THR A 83 3.94 -9.95 -8.56
N HIS A 84 3.39 -9.52 -7.43
CA HIS A 84 2.13 -10.07 -6.91
C HIS A 84 0.97 -9.76 -7.87
N GLN A 85 0.94 -8.56 -8.45
CA GLN A 85 -0.12 -8.17 -9.37
C GLN A 85 -0.09 -8.99 -10.67
N SER A 86 1.09 -9.30 -11.21
CA SER A 86 1.19 -10.17 -12.38
C SER A 86 0.76 -11.61 -12.06
N MET A 87 1.13 -12.14 -10.89
CA MET A 87 0.69 -13.47 -10.44
C MET A 87 -0.83 -13.55 -10.28
N ILE A 88 -1.46 -12.52 -9.72
CA ILE A 88 -2.93 -12.47 -9.59
C ILE A 88 -3.59 -12.44 -10.96
N ALA A 89 -3.07 -11.64 -11.90
CA ALA A 89 -3.61 -11.58 -13.26
C ALA A 89 -3.48 -12.93 -13.99
N ASP A 90 -2.36 -13.63 -13.84
CA ASP A 90 -2.16 -14.95 -14.44
C ASP A 90 -3.11 -15.99 -13.83
N LEU A 91 -3.25 -16.00 -12.50
CA LEU A 91 -4.19 -16.88 -11.80
C LEU A 91 -5.64 -16.63 -12.25
N LEU A 92 -6.03 -15.37 -12.41
CA LEU A 92 -7.36 -14.99 -12.90
C LEU A 92 -7.61 -15.54 -14.32
N ASN A 93 -6.62 -15.41 -15.22
CA ASN A 93 -6.72 -15.93 -16.58
C ASN A 93 -6.82 -17.47 -16.60
N GLN A 94 -5.98 -18.16 -15.83
CA GLN A 94 -6.04 -19.62 -15.71
C GLN A 94 -7.40 -20.09 -15.15
N THR A 95 -7.90 -19.41 -14.13
CA THR A 95 -9.19 -19.74 -13.50
C THR A 95 -10.35 -19.51 -14.46
N SER A 96 -10.35 -18.37 -15.17
CA SER A 96 -11.36 -18.05 -16.17
C SER A 96 -11.37 -19.05 -17.34
N GLY A 97 -10.18 -19.49 -17.79
CA GLY A 97 -10.05 -20.53 -18.79
C GLY A 97 -10.65 -21.87 -18.36
N ARG A 98 -10.37 -22.29 -17.12
CA ARG A 98 -10.96 -23.51 -16.53
C ARG A 98 -12.47 -23.44 -16.36
N ILE A 99 -13.01 -22.30 -15.94
CA ILE A 99 -14.47 -22.10 -15.84
C ILE A 99 -15.11 -22.29 -17.22
N LYS A 100 -14.53 -21.69 -18.26
CA LYS A 100 -15.04 -21.83 -19.63
C LYS A 100 -14.97 -23.28 -20.14
N GLU A 101 -13.91 -24.02 -19.79
CA GLU A 101 -13.81 -25.44 -20.13
C GLU A 101 -14.87 -26.29 -19.43
N LEU A 102 -15.12 -26.02 -18.14
CA LEU A 102 -16.19 -26.68 -17.39
C LEU A 102 -17.57 -26.35 -17.94
N GLU A 103 -17.80 -25.11 -18.37
CA GLU A 103 -19.06 -24.67 -18.98
C GLU A 103 -19.32 -25.37 -20.32
N ASP A 104 -18.31 -25.46 -21.20
CA ASP A 104 -18.40 -26.22 -22.46
C ASP A 104 -18.66 -27.70 -22.21
N GLN A 105 -17.96 -28.32 -21.26
CA GLN A 105 -18.20 -29.72 -20.88
C GLN A 105 -19.63 -29.91 -20.37
N ASN A 106 -20.13 -29.01 -19.53
CA ASN A 106 -21.47 -29.09 -18.99
C ASN A 106 -22.53 -28.99 -20.10
N GLN A 107 -22.35 -28.05 -21.04
CA GLN A 107 -23.21 -27.93 -22.22
C GLN A 107 -23.20 -29.22 -23.06
N ARG A 108 -22.02 -29.79 -23.33
CA ARG A 108 -21.89 -31.06 -24.06
C ARG A 108 -22.57 -32.22 -23.34
N TYR A 109 -22.50 -32.27 -22.00
CA TYR A 109 -23.22 -33.27 -21.21
C TYR A 109 -24.73 -33.08 -21.29
N GLN A 110 -25.22 -31.84 -21.24
CA GLN A 110 -26.64 -31.55 -21.42
C GLN A 110 -27.12 -31.98 -22.81
N GLU A 111 -26.40 -31.61 -23.87
CA GLU A 111 -26.71 -32.04 -25.25
C GLU A 111 -26.66 -33.56 -25.41
N PHE A 112 -25.70 -34.24 -24.76
CA PHE A 112 -25.63 -35.70 -24.73
C PHE A 112 -26.84 -36.32 -24.02
N ILE A 113 -27.24 -35.80 -22.87
CA ILE A 113 -28.43 -36.27 -22.13
C ILE A 113 -29.69 -36.06 -22.97
N LEU A 114 -29.84 -34.89 -23.57
CA LEU A 114 -30.98 -34.55 -24.42
C LEU A 114 -31.02 -35.40 -25.71
N SER A 115 -29.88 -35.64 -26.35
CA SER A 115 -29.81 -36.47 -27.57
C SER A 115 -30.18 -37.94 -27.29
N ASN A 116 -29.73 -38.50 -26.16
CA ASN A 116 -30.20 -39.82 -25.71
C ASN A 116 -31.69 -39.82 -25.36
N ARG A 117 -32.23 -38.70 -24.88
CA ARG A 117 -33.68 -38.56 -24.65
C ARG A 117 -34.48 -38.45 -25.95
N THR A 118 -33.97 -37.77 -26.98
CA THR A 118 -34.63 -37.62 -28.29
C THR A 118 -34.66 -38.92 -29.09
N LEU A 119 -33.78 -39.87 -28.78
CA LEU A 119 -34.00 -41.26 -29.12
C LEU A 119 -35.13 -41.80 -28.22
N ASN A 120 -36.37 -41.36 -28.48
CA ASN A 120 -37.59 -41.96 -27.95
C ASN A 120 -37.71 -43.38 -28.51
N VAL A 121 -36.89 -44.29 -28.01
CA VAL A 121 -36.99 -45.70 -28.34
C VAL A 121 -38.15 -46.23 -27.52
N ASP A 122 -39.26 -46.49 -28.18
CA ASP A 122 -40.39 -47.16 -27.56
C ASP A 122 -39.99 -48.61 -27.26
N HIS A 123 -39.82 -48.91 -25.98
CA HIS A 123 -39.52 -50.24 -25.52
C HIS A 123 -40.82 -50.95 -25.16
N THR A 124 -41.00 -52.16 -25.69
CA THR A 124 -42.12 -53.05 -25.35
C THR A 124 -41.59 -54.28 -24.63
N VAL A 125 -42.06 -54.51 -23.42
CA VAL A 125 -41.75 -55.73 -22.65
C VAL A 125 -43.03 -56.54 -22.53
N TYR A 126 -42.98 -57.78 -23.03
CA TYR A 126 -44.04 -58.77 -22.83
C TYR A 126 -43.82 -59.47 -21.50
N VAL A 127 -44.83 -59.46 -20.63
CA VAL A 127 -44.75 -60.04 -19.29
C VAL A 127 -45.60 -61.31 -19.27
N ASP A 128 -45.04 -62.39 -18.74
CA ASP A 128 -45.77 -63.64 -18.51
C ASP A 128 -46.83 -63.40 -17.40
N PRO A 129 -48.14 -63.56 -17.67
CA PRO A 129 -49.22 -63.04 -16.82
C PRO A 129 -49.46 -63.76 -15.48
N GLY A 130 -48.44 -64.43 -14.92
CA GLY A 130 -48.54 -65.26 -13.71
C GLY A 130 -49.03 -64.53 -12.46
N SER A 131 -48.74 -63.23 -12.33
CA SER A 131 -49.27 -62.23 -11.39
C SER A 131 -48.17 -61.16 -11.16
N PRO A 132 -48.42 -59.85 -11.34
CA PRO A 132 -49.70 -59.19 -11.66
C PRO A 132 -50.20 -59.49 -13.09
N LYS A 133 -51.50 -59.28 -13.35
CA LYS A 133 -52.16 -59.46 -14.67
C LYS A 133 -51.70 -58.41 -15.71
N VAL A 134 -50.41 -58.13 -15.78
CA VAL A 134 -49.81 -57.26 -16.79
C VAL A 134 -49.49 -58.11 -18.00
N SER A 135 -49.92 -57.68 -19.17
CA SER A 135 -49.63 -58.36 -20.44
C SER A 135 -48.47 -57.68 -21.17
N LYS A 136 -48.41 -56.34 -21.13
CA LYS A 136 -47.38 -55.55 -21.81
C LYS A 136 -47.03 -54.27 -21.06
N ILE A 137 -45.77 -53.86 -21.16
CA ILE A 137 -45.31 -52.55 -20.69
C ILE A 137 -44.68 -51.82 -21.88
N PHE A 138 -45.16 -50.62 -22.16
CA PHE A 138 -44.62 -49.71 -23.16
C PHE A 138 -43.99 -48.52 -22.46
N TYR A 139 -42.73 -48.21 -22.72
CA TYR A 139 -42.10 -47.04 -22.09
C TYR A 139 -41.15 -46.33 -23.03
N ASN A 140 -41.01 -45.03 -22.83
CA ASN A 140 -39.99 -44.18 -23.43
C ASN A 140 -39.60 -43.07 -22.45
N ASN A 141 -38.87 -42.06 -22.92
CA ASN A 141 -38.36 -40.97 -22.08
C ASN A 141 -39.44 -39.99 -21.61
N SER A 142 -40.69 -40.11 -22.10
CA SER A 142 -41.80 -39.20 -21.83
C SER A 142 -42.96 -39.86 -21.09
N TYR A 143 -43.13 -41.17 -21.21
CA TYR A 143 -44.20 -41.90 -20.53
C TYR A 143 -43.87 -43.38 -20.28
N ILE A 144 -44.62 -43.95 -19.35
CA ILE A 144 -44.76 -45.40 -19.17
C ILE A 144 -46.24 -45.77 -19.26
N THR A 145 -46.58 -46.76 -20.06
CA THR A 145 -47.91 -47.33 -20.23
C THR A 145 -47.89 -48.81 -19.88
N ILE A 146 -48.77 -49.22 -18.97
CA ILE A 146 -48.94 -50.62 -18.57
C ILE A 146 -50.27 -51.11 -19.15
N GLU A 147 -50.24 -52.18 -19.92
CA GLU A 147 -51.42 -52.88 -20.46
C GLU A 147 -51.66 -54.16 -19.63
N PHE A 148 -52.87 -54.28 -19.13
CA PHE A 148 -53.31 -55.43 -18.34
C PHE A 148 -53.95 -56.49 -19.25
N VAL A 149 -54.08 -57.72 -18.75
CA VAL A 149 -54.64 -58.87 -19.49
C VAL A 149 -56.12 -58.67 -19.83
N ASP A 150 -56.82 -57.80 -19.10
CA ASP A 150 -58.21 -57.40 -19.35
C ASP A 150 -58.36 -56.32 -20.44
N GLY A 151 -57.25 -55.85 -21.02
CA GLY A 151 -57.21 -54.79 -22.03
C GLY A 151 -57.20 -53.37 -21.46
N ASN A 152 -57.27 -53.20 -20.14
CA ASN A 152 -57.14 -51.88 -19.51
C ASN A 152 -55.70 -51.37 -19.64
N ARG A 153 -55.56 -50.05 -19.80
CA ARG A 153 -54.26 -49.38 -19.93
C ARG A 153 -54.14 -48.26 -18.90
N THR A 154 -52.99 -48.17 -18.25
CA THR A 154 -52.64 -47.06 -17.36
C THR A 154 -51.38 -46.40 -17.88
N THR A 155 -51.45 -45.11 -18.18
CA THR A 155 -50.32 -44.31 -18.68
C THR A 155 -49.94 -43.25 -17.67
N THR A 156 -48.67 -43.23 -17.30
CA THR A 156 -48.06 -42.17 -16.49
C THR A 156 -47.10 -41.39 -17.36
N GLN A 157 -47.30 -40.07 -17.44
CA GLN A 157 -46.39 -39.17 -18.14
C GLN A 157 -45.37 -38.59 -17.16
N PHE A 158 -44.12 -38.49 -17.59
CA PHE A 158 -43.09 -37.77 -16.87
C PHE A 158 -43.20 -36.29 -17.27
N VAL A 159 -43.88 -35.49 -16.45
CA VAL A 159 -43.99 -34.04 -16.68
C VAL A 159 -42.75 -33.38 -16.09
N ASP A 160 -41.97 -32.74 -16.96
CA ASP A 160 -40.87 -31.80 -16.71
C ASP A 160 -40.14 -31.85 -15.36
N TYR A 161 -38.87 -32.22 -15.40
CA TYR A 161 -37.90 -31.67 -14.45
C TYR A 161 -37.17 -30.55 -15.17
N THR A 162 -37.71 -29.35 -15.09
CA THR A 162 -36.93 -28.14 -15.29
C THR A 162 -35.76 -28.23 -14.31
N ILE A 163 -34.56 -28.51 -14.80
CA ILE A 163 -33.36 -28.28 -14.01
C ILE A 163 -33.07 -26.79 -14.19
N ASP A 164 -33.84 -25.96 -13.47
CA ASP A 164 -33.47 -24.57 -13.27
C ASP A 164 -32.21 -24.57 -12.41
N ILE A 165 -31.11 -24.15 -13.02
CA ILE A 165 -29.88 -23.79 -12.30
C ILE A 165 -29.87 -22.25 -12.27
N PRO A 166 -29.81 -21.62 -11.09
CA PRO A 166 -29.73 -20.16 -10.96
C PRO A 166 -28.47 -19.56 -11.60
#